data_AF-A0A1C5BZS4-F1
#
_entry.id   AF-A0A1C5BZS4-F1
#
_cell.length_a   1.000
_cell.length_b   1.000
_cell.length_c   1.000
_cell.angle_alpha   90.00
_cell.angle_beta   90.00
_cell.angle_gamma   90.00
#
_symmetry.space_group_name_H-M   'P 1'
#
loop_
_entity.id
_entity.type
_entity.pdbx_description
1 polymer ?
#
loop_
_entity_poly.entity_id
_entity_poly.type
_entity_poly.pdbx_seq_one_letter_code
_entity_poly.pdbx_strand_id
1 'polypeptide(L)'
;REAVRFLDGVRTLEAQGVTAYVELGPDGVLTAMAQDCVTEDGGSFAAALRGGRPEAETLLTAVGTAHVRGAAVDFTALLAPFGPGLVDLPTYAFQRRSFWLDAGPVGGDATAIGLHAAGHPLLGAAVELPDSDGIAFTGRLSLQTQPWLADHAVMGTVLLPGTAFVELALRAGDHAGCDRLDELTLEAPLIVPDQGAVQLRLSLAAPDDTGRRALTLHSRAEGAPADEPWLRHATGALAAGMVESSFDLSAWPPAGVERIDTDGLYEGLAEAGFAYGPVFQGLTAAWRRDDEVFAEVRLPEDRKSDAGAFGLHPALLDAALHALGLSAAEEGNGQGRLPFSWTGVSLHAVGASALRVRLGGTATGTVSLELADTTGAPVASVEGLALRTISPDQLATPRPGTPSDSLFRLDWTPVPAQSTEVTPNRWAAVGPDTLDLPAYADLDALAEAIASGTRHPEYVVADLANQARPVLEDGAIQARPAIEDTPEGRHASVDGAASEARPVAGNPARPALEDRGPGAEPMAGAANQARPAFEDTPEG
;
A
#
# COMPACT_ATOMS: atom_id res chain seq x y z
N ARG A 1 -41.18 27.25 68.48
CA ARG A 1 -40.09 27.57 67.54
C ARG A 1 -38.90 26.73 67.96
N GLU A 2 -38.39 25.89 67.06
CA GLU A 2 -37.20 25.05 67.31
C GLU A 2 -36.01 25.62 66.55
N ALA A 3 -34.79 25.20 66.92
CA ALA A 3 -33.56 25.62 66.26
C ALA A 3 -33.38 24.93 64.90
N VAL A 4 -32.90 25.65 63.89
CA VAL A 4 -32.62 25.09 62.55
C VAL A 4 -31.32 24.29 62.58
N ARG A 5 -31.41 22.99 62.30
CA ARG A 5 -30.27 22.06 62.26
C ARG A 5 -29.69 21.90 60.85
N PHE A 6 -29.19 22.99 60.26
CA PHE A 6 -28.75 23.02 58.86
C PHE A 6 -27.58 22.06 58.56
N LEU A 7 -26.54 22.06 59.40
CA LEU A 7 -25.40 21.16 59.26
C LEU A 7 -25.83 19.69 59.24
N ASP A 8 -26.69 19.28 60.17
CA ASP A 8 -27.18 17.90 60.24
C ASP A 8 -27.96 17.51 58.99
N GLY A 9 -28.71 18.46 58.40
CA GLY A 9 -29.43 18.26 57.15
C GLY A 9 -28.49 18.03 55.96
N VAL A 10 -27.48 18.90 55.77
CA VAL A 10 -26.51 18.76 54.67
C VAL A 10 -25.66 17.49 54.84
N ARG A 11 -25.24 17.16 56.06
CA ARG A 11 -24.51 15.91 56.37
C ARG A 11 -25.32 14.66 56.09
N THR A 12 -26.63 14.71 56.31
CA THR A 12 -27.53 13.60 55.97
C THR A 12 -27.61 13.41 54.45
N LEU A 13 -27.69 14.50 53.68
CA LEU A 13 -27.67 14.45 52.21
C LEU A 13 -26.34 13.90 51.68
N GLU A 14 -25.22 14.36 52.24
CA GLU A 14 -23.89 13.85 51.91
C GLU A 14 -23.79 12.33 52.19
N ALA A 15 -24.24 11.88 53.37
CA ALA A 15 -24.26 10.45 53.72
C ALA A 15 -25.17 9.60 52.81
N GLN A 16 -26.12 10.22 52.12
CA GLN A 16 -26.98 9.59 51.12
C GLN A 16 -26.39 9.62 49.70
N GLY A 17 -25.17 10.14 49.53
CA GLY A 17 -24.46 10.21 48.25
C GLY A 17 -24.89 11.38 47.36
N VAL A 18 -25.51 12.42 47.92
CA VAL A 18 -25.87 13.62 47.16
C VAL A 18 -24.62 14.43 46.85
N THR A 19 -24.37 14.65 45.55
CA THR A 19 -23.18 15.37 45.04
C THR A 19 -23.53 16.68 44.33
N ALA A 20 -24.82 17.03 44.24
CA ALA A 20 -25.29 18.26 43.62
C ALA A 20 -26.32 18.97 44.51
N TYR A 21 -26.01 20.21 44.88
CA TYR A 21 -26.79 21.05 45.78
C TYR A 21 -27.21 22.32 45.06
N VAL A 22 -28.52 22.58 45.00
CA VAL A 22 -29.07 23.79 44.38
C VAL A 22 -29.80 24.62 45.44
N GLU A 23 -29.34 25.85 45.67
CA GLU A 23 -30.02 26.79 46.54
C GLU A 23 -31.14 27.52 45.77
N LEU A 24 -32.36 27.36 46.26
CA LEU A 24 -33.52 28.15 45.84
C LEU A 24 -33.69 29.32 46.79
N GLY A 25 -33.12 30.47 46.42
CA GLY A 25 -33.10 31.66 47.27
C GLY A 25 -32.41 32.84 46.59
N PRO A 26 -32.51 34.05 47.15
CA PRO A 26 -32.18 35.30 46.45
C PRO A 26 -30.68 35.61 46.28
N ASP A 27 -29.77 34.96 47.02
CA ASP A 27 -28.37 35.46 47.09
C ASP A 27 -27.23 34.41 47.21
N GLY A 28 -27.52 33.12 47.39
CA GLY A 28 -26.46 32.09 47.44
C GLY A 28 -25.82 31.88 48.82
N VAL A 29 -26.46 32.33 49.90
CA VAL A 29 -25.92 32.25 51.27
C VAL A 29 -25.87 30.79 51.75
N LEU A 30 -26.90 30.01 51.45
CA LEU A 30 -26.97 28.60 51.85
C LEU A 30 -25.98 27.73 51.06
N THR A 31 -25.62 28.16 49.86
CA THR A 31 -24.64 27.51 48.97
C THR A 31 -23.27 27.51 49.64
N ALA A 32 -22.81 28.67 50.12
CA ALA A 32 -21.54 28.79 50.84
C ALA A 32 -21.58 28.02 52.17
N MET A 33 -22.68 28.13 52.93
CA MET A 33 -22.83 27.38 54.19
C MET A 33 -22.84 25.87 53.96
N ALA A 34 -23.46 25.39 52.88
CA ALA A 34 -23.52 23.96 52.56
C ALA A 34 -22.15 23.41 52.13
N GLN A 35 -21.32 24.22 51.45
CA GLN A 35 -19.93 23.87 51.14
C GLN A 35 -19.12 23.63 52.41
N ASP A 36 -19.26 24.49 53.41
CA ASP A 36 -18.58 24.32 54.70
C ASP A 36 -19.14 23.15 55.52
N CYS A 37 -20.32 22.65 55.17
CA CYS A 37 -20.97 21.54 55.86
C CYS A 37 -20.51 20.17 55.37
N VAL A 38 -20.01 20.00 54.14
CA VAL A 38 -19.58 18.68 53.62
C VAL A 38 -18.13 18.38 54.01
N THR A 39 -17.74 17.10 54.09
CA THR A 39 -16.34 16.65 54.26
C THR A 39 -15.70 16.14 52.98
N GLU A 40 -16.48 15.63 52.04
CA GLU A 40 -15.94 15.07 50.80
C GLU A 40 -15.74 16.15 49.74
N ASP A 41 -14.55 16.14 49.12
CA ASP A 41 -14.25 16.97 47.97
C ASP A 41 -14.98 16.45 46.72
N GLY A 42 -15.63 17.34 45.96
CA GLY A 42 -16.28 16.99 44.69
C GLY A 42 -17.78 17.30 44.60
N GLY A 43 -18.40 17.74 45.69
CA GLY A 43 -19.76 18.28 45.67
C GLY A 43 -19.88 19.53 44.79
N SER A 44 -20.97 19.62 44.02
CA SER A 44 -21.31 20.80 43.22
C SER A 44 -22.39 21.62 43.91
N PHE A 45 -22.19 22.94 43.97
CA PHE A 45 -23.07 23.84 44.68
C PHE A 45 -23.40 25.02 43.76
N ALA A 46 -24.69 25.25 43.53
CA ALA A 46 -25.15 26.32 42.67
C ALA A 46 -26.32 27.08 43.29
N ALA A 47 -26.29 28.40 43.23
CA ALA A 47 -27.40 29.25 43.61
C ALA A 47 -28.26 29.58 42.40
N ALA A 48 -29.58 29.42 42.51
CA ALA A 48 -30.51 29.73 41.43
C ALA A 48 -30.67 31.25 41.18
N LEU A 49 -30.42 32.08 42.19
CA LEU A 49 -30.39 33.55 42.10
C LEU A 49 -29.21 34.11 42.90
N ARG A 50 -28.75 35.30 42.51
CA ARG A 50 -27.68 36.03 43.20
C ARG A 50 -27.87 37.53 43.08
N GLY A 51 -27.68 38.27 44.17
CA GLY A 51 -27.77 39.72 44.18
C GLY A 51 -26.81 40.35 43.17
N GLY A 52 -27.31 41.30 42.38
CA GLY A 52 -26.51 42.03 41.40
C GLY A 52 -26.13 41.25 40.14
N ARG A 53 -26.77 40.09 39.86
CA ARG A 53 -26.58 39.32 38.62
C ARG A 53 -27.88 39.16 37.83
N PRO A 54 -27.82 38.99 36.50
CA PRO A 54 -29.00 38.68 35.70
C PRO A 54 -29.63 37.34 36.13
N GLU A 55 -30.93 37.36 36.43
CA GLU A 55 -31.65 36.20 36.97
C GLU A 55 -31.63 35.00 36.01
N ALA A 56 -31.90 35.24 34.71
CA ALA A 56 -31.93 34.18 33.70
C ALA A 56 -30.57 33.51 33.51
N GLU A 57 -29.49 34.29 33.47
CA GLU A 57 -28.12 33.76 33.36
C GLU A 57 -27.74 32.96 34.61
N THR A 58 -28.10 33.45 35.78
CA THR A 58 -27.79 32.78 37.06
C THR A 58 -28.53 31.43 37.16
N LEU A 59 -29.81 31.40 36.80
CA LEU A 59 -30.61 30.18 36.80
C LEU A 59 -30.09 29.16 35.76
N LEU A 60 -29.84 29.59 34.51
CA LEU A 60 -29.32 28.70 33.46
C LEU A 60 -27.93 28.16 33.80
N THR A 61 -27.09 28.97 34.45
CA THR A 61 -25.78 28.53 34.95
C THR A 61 -25.94 27.48 36.05
N ALA A 62 -26.90 27.63 36.98
CA ALA A 62 -27.16 26.65 38.03
C ALA A 62 -27.67 25.32 37.45
N VAL A 63 -28.60 25.38 36.49
CA VAL A 63 -29.12 24.21 35.77
C VAL A 63 -28.00 23.51 34.97
N GLY A 64 -27.17 24.28 34.24
CA GLY A 64 -26.04 23.75 33.50
C GLY A 64 -24.99 23.11 34.41
N THR A 65 -24.73 23.71 35.57
CA THR A 65 -23.80 23.16 36.58
C THR A 65 -24.30 21.82 37.11
N ALA A 66 -25.60 21.72 37.41
CA ALA A 66 -26.21 20.46 37.83
C ALA A 66 -26.12 19.39 36.72
N HIS A 67 -26.41 19.76 35.47
CA HIS A 67 -26.35 18.85 34.32
C HIS A 67 -24.95 18.26 34.08
N VAL A 68 -23.91 19.11 34.07
CA VAL A 68 -22.51 18.68 33.89
C VAL A 68 -22.06 17.71 35.00
N ARG A 69 -22.72 17.76 36.16
CA ARG A 69 -22.46 16.89 37.31
C ARG A 69 -23.36 15.66 37.36
N GLY A 70 -24.12 15.40 36.30
CA GLY A 70 -24.92 14.18 36.13
C GLY A 70 -26.36 14.28 36.63
N ALA A 71 -26.83 15.45 37.05
CA ALA A 71 -28.25 15.64 37.34
C ALA A 71 -29.08 15.54 36.05
N ALA A 72 -30.18 14.77 36.10
CA ALA A 72 -31.12 14.70 35.01
C ALA A 72 -31.89 16.03 34.90
N VAL A 73 -31.64 16.77 33.83
CA VAL A 73 -32.31 18.04 33.51
C VAL A 73 -33.16 17.83 32.26
N ASP A 74 -34.44 18.17 32.35
CA ASP A 74 -35.34 18.20 31.20
C ASP A 74 -35.19 19.54 30.45
N PHE A 75 -34.26 19.58 29.50
CA PHE A 75 -34.06 20.76 28.63
C PHE A 75 -35.24 20.98 27.68
N THR A 76 -36.03 19.95 27.37
CA THR A 76 -37.23 20.10 26.53
C THR A 76 -38.27 20.94 27.25
N ALA A 77 -38.54 20.65 28.54
CA ALA A 77 -39.45 21.45 29.35
C ALA A 77 -38.93 22.89 29.55
N LEU A 78 -37.62 23.05 29.75
CA LEU A 78 -36.99 24.37 29.92
C LEU A 78 -37.08 25.24 28.66
N LEU A 79 -36.90 24.64 27.48
CA LEU A 79 -36.83 25.35 26.21
C LEU A 79 -38.19 25.49 25.49
N ALA A 80 -39.20 24.70 25.86
CA ALA A 80 -40.53 24.70 25.24
C ALA A 80 -41.15 26.11 25.04
N PRO A 81 -41.05 27.06 26.00
CA PRO A 81 -41.60 28.41 25.82
C PRO A 81 -40.97 29.22 24.68
N PHE A 82 -39.78 28.83 24.22
CA PHE A 82 -38.99 29.55 23.22
C PHE A 82 -39.10 28.96 21.81
N GLY A 83 -39.85 27.86 21.62
CA GLY A 83 -40.01 27.22 20.31
C GLY A 83 -38.70 26.76 19.69
N PRO A 84 -37.96 25.82 20.31
CA PRO A 84 -36.63 25.45 19.86
C PRO A 84 -36.68 24.69 18.53
N GLY A 85 -35.69 24.96 17.66
CA GLY A 85 -35.42 24.20 16.43
C GLY A 85 -34.10 23.45 16.54
N LEU A 86 -34.00 22.29 15.89
CA LEU A 86 -32.72 21.58 15.73
C LEU A 86 -31.86 22.32 14.70
N VAL A 87 -30.57 22.46 15.01
CA VAL A 87 -29.56 23.05 14.13
C VAL A 87 -28.41 22.09 13.96
N ASP A 88 -27.77 22.10 12.79
CA ASP A 88 -26.57 21.31 12.57
C ASP A 88 -25.40 21.89 13.38
N LEU A 89 -24.76 21.03 14.17
CA LEU A 89 -23.56 21.35 14.91
C LEU A 89 -22.35 20.66 14.26
N PRO A 90 -21.12 21.17 14.48
CA PRO A 90 -19.92 20.43 14.13
C PRO A 90 -19.97 19.00 14.66
N THR A 91 -19.50 18.05 13.87
CA THR A 91 -19.47 16.64 14.27
C THR A 91 -18.54 16.44 15.46
N TYR A 92 -18.76 15.36 16.22
CA TYR A 92 -17.92 15.01 17.35
C TYR A 92 -16.44 14.94 16.94
N ALA A 93 -15.58 15.61 17.69
CA ALA A 93 -14.14 15.63 17.44
C ALA A 93 -13.49 14.33 17.89
N PHE A 94 -13.65 13.26 17.10
CA PHE A 94 -13.00 11.96 17.36
C PHE A 94 -11.48 12.12 17.51
N GLN A 95 -10.90 11.46 18.52
CA GLN A 95 -9.46 11.37 18.67
C GLN A 95 -8.89 10.54 17.51
N ARG A 96 -8.12 11.18 16.64
CA ARG A 96 -7.52 10.53 15.46
C ARG A 96 -6.24 9.80 15.83
N ARG A 97 -6.38 8.68 16.53
CA ARG A 97 -5.29 7.73 16.77
C ARG A 97 -5.34 6.61 15.74
N SER A 98 -4.19 6.31 15.17
CA SER A 98 -4.01 5.22 14.21
C SER A 98 -4.02 3.89 14.99
N PHE A 99 -4.99 3.03 14.69
CA PHE A 99 -5.08 1.68 15.23
C PHE A 99 -5.18 0.71 14.04
N TRP A 100 -4.05 0.41 13.43
CA TRP A 100 -3.92 -0.60 12.37
C TRP A 100 -3.20 -1.83 12.91
N LEU A 101 -3.55 -3.00 12.38
CA LEU A 101 -2.75 -4.21 12.58
C LEU A 101 -1.57 -4.14 11.61
N ASP A 102 -0.37 -3.91 12.14
CA ASP A 102 0.87 -4.09 11.37
C ASP A 102 1.05 -5.59 11.16
N ALA A 103 0.57 -6.10 10.03
CA ALA A 103 0.97 -7.42 9.59
C ALA A 103 2.48 -7.35 9.30
N GLY A 104 3.29 -8.02 10.11
CA GLY A 104 4.69 -8.32 9.78
C GLY A 104 4.80 -9.01 8.41
N PRO A 105 6.02 -9.27 7.91
CA PRO A 105 6.23 -9.77 6.55
C PRO A 105 5.24 -10.89 6.23
N VAL A 106 4.36 -10.61 5.26
CA VAL A 106 3.27 -11.50 4.84
C VAL A 106 3.89 -12.67 4.08
N GLY A 107 4.47 -13.60 4.82
CA GLY A 107 4.95 -14.88 4.35
C GLY A 107 4.55 -15.90 5.40
N GLY A 108 3.59 -16.78 5.07
CA GLY A 108 3.31 -17.92 5.93
C GLY A 108 4.59 -18.71 6.16
N ASP A 109 4.73 -19.30 7.35
CA ASP A 109 5.85 -20.20 7.63
C ASP A 109 5.82 -21.36 6.62
N ALA A 110 6.74 -21.33 5.66
CA ALA A 110 6.85 -22.35 4.62
C ALA A 110 6.98 -23.76 5.23
N THR A 111 7.59 -23.87 6.41
CA THR A 111 7.74 -25.13 7.11
C THR A 111 6.41 -25.69 7.62
N ALA A 112 5.44 -24.82 7.93
CA ALA A 112 4.10 -25.23 8.35
C ALA A 112 3.31 -25.96 7.25
N ILE A 113 3.68 -25.77 5.98
CA ILE A 113 3.11 -26.49 4.82
C ILE A 113 4.07 -27.54 4.24
N GLY A 114 5.11 -27.92 4.99
CA GLY A 114 6.05 -28.97 4.60
C GLY A 114 7.07 -28.56 3.54
N LEU A 115 7.29 -27.26 3.32
CA LEU A 115 8.32 -26.73 2.43
C LEU A 115 9.53 -26.23 3.21
N HIS A 116 10.69 -26.20 2.58
CA HIS A 116 11.88 -25.57 3.18
C HIS A 116 11.77 -24.05 3.05
N ALA A 117 12.03 -23.33 4.14
CA ALA A 117 12.16 -21.88 4.07
C ALA A 117 13.41 -21.52 3.26
N ALA A 118 13.27 -20.62 2.27
CA ALA A 118 14.42 -20.18 1.48
C ALA A 118 15.32 -19.21 2.26
N GLY A 119 14.84 -18.63 3.38
CA GLY A 119 15.66 -17.80 4.27
C GLY A 119 16.17 -16.51 3.62
N HIS A 120 15.39 -15.93 2.70
CA HIS A 120 15.82 -14.79 1.90
C HIS A 120 14.67 -13.78 1.67
N PRO A 121 14.90 -12.45 1.70
CA PRO A 121 13.82 -11.46 1.62
C PRO A 121 12.96 -11.50 0.34
N LEU A 122 13.49 -12.07 -0.74
CA LEU A 122 12.81 -12.18 -2.04
C LEU A 122 12.36 -13.61 -2.38
N LEU A 123 12.72 -14.62 -1.56
CA LEU A 123 12.35 -16.02 -1.76
C LEU A 123 11.74 -16.57 -0.46
N GLY A 124 10.51 -17.07 -0.54
CA GLY A 124 9.80 -17.62 0.61
C GLY A 124 10.11 -19.09 0.88
N ALA A 125 10.14 -19.91 -0.18
CA ALA A 125 10.27 -21.36 -0.06
C ALA A 125 11.16 -21.96 -1.14
N ALA A 126 11.73 -23.12 -0.81
CA ALA A 126 12.46 -24.01 -1.71
C ALA A 126 11.78 -25.39 -1.73
N VAL A 127 11.65 -25.96 -2.93
CA VAL A 127 10.96 -27.22 -3.22
C VAL A 127 11.90 -28.10 -4.03
N GLU A 128 12.34 -29.21 -3.45
CA GLU A 128 13.07 -30.23 -4.18
C GLU A 128 12.11 -31.01 -5.09
N LEU A 129 12.60 -31.40 -6.27
CA LEU A 129 11.87 -32.15 -7.29
C LEU A 129 12.53 -33.54 -7.43
N PRO A 130 12.10 -34.55 -6.64
CA PRO A 130 12.79 -35.84 -6.56
C PRO A 130 12.91 -36.57 -7.89
N ASP A 131 11.93 -36.40 -8.78
CA ASP A 131 11.91 -37.08 -10.08
C ASP A 131 12.94 -36.51 -11.07
N SER A 132 13.38 -35.26 -10.88
CA SER A 132 14.27 -34.56 -11.81
C SER A 132 15.57 -34.08 -11.19
N ASP A 133 15.83 -34.37 -9.91
CA ASP A 133 16.95 -33.81 -9.12
C ASP A 133 17.08 -32.26 -9.26
N GLY A 134 15.92 -31.62 -9.43
CA GLY A 134 15.79 -30.19 -9.61
C GLY A 134 15.33 -29.50 -8.32
N ILE A 135 15.48 -28.18 -8.27
CA ILE A 135 15.03 -27.37 -7.13
C ILE A 135 14.24 -26.19 -7.67
N ALA A 136 13.05 -25.95 -7.14
CA ALA A 136 12.25 -24.78 -7.44
C ALA A 136 12.13 -23.88 -6.21
N PHE A 137 12.46 -22.60 -6.37
CA PHE A 137 12.27 -21.57 -5.36
C PHE A 137 11.08 -20.70 -5.74
N THR A 138 10.28 -20.33 -4.75
CA THR A 138 9.12 -19.46 -4.94
C THR A 138 9.26 -18.19 -4.11
N GLY A 139 8.92 -17.06 -4.72
CA GLY A 139 8.95 -15.76 -4.07
C GLY A 139 7.74 -14.91 -4.45
N ARG A 140 7.60 -13.77 -3.77
CA ARG A 140 6.57 -12.77 -4.04
C ARG A 140 7.17 -11.38 -3.90
N LEU A 141 7.05 -10.56 -4.94
CA LEU A 141 7.50 -9.17 -4.90
C LEU A 141 6.31 -8.23 -4.90
N SER A 142 6.28 -7.28 -3.96
CA SER A 142 5.42 -6.11 -4.03
C SER A 142 6.07 -4.91 -3.38
N LEU A 143 5.67 -3.71 -3.77
CA LEU A 143 6.14 -2.48 -3.12
C LEU A 143 5.65 -2.35 -1.68
N GLN A 144 4.63 -3.12 -1.27
CA GLN A 144 4.16 -3.16 0.11
C GLN A 144 5.11 -3.96 1.01
N THR A 145 5.62 -5.10 0.54
CA THR A 145 6.53 -5.96 1.32
C THR A 145 7.99 -5.59 1.12
N GLN A 146 8.37 -5.05 -0.04
CA GLN A 146 9.72 -4.60 -0.36
C GLN A 146 9.68 -3.15 -0.89
N PRO A 147 9.42 -2.16 -0.01
CA PRO A 147 9.25 -0.76 -0.43
C PRO A 147 10.49 -0.15 -1.09
N TRP A 148 11.68 -0.67 -0.77
CA TRP A 148 12.93 -0.22 -1.39
C TRP A 148 12.97 -0.47 -2.90
N LEU A 149 12.19 -1.41 -3.44
CA LEU A 149 12.12 -1.65 -4.89
C LEU A 149 11.57 -0.45 -5.66
N ALA A 150 10.73 0.38 -5.02
CA ALA A 150 10.18 1.60 -5.63
C ALA A 150 11.27 2.61 -6.01
N ASP A 151 12.43 2.55 -5.37
CA ASP A 151 13.57 3.43 -5.63
C ASP A 151 14.37 3.01 -6.88
N HIS A 152 13.98 1.97 -7.60
CA HIS A 152 14.61 1.59 -8.86
C HIS A 152 13.64 1.72 -10.03
N ALA A 153 13.43 2.96 -10.46
CA ALA A 153 12.56 3.30 -11.59
C ALA A 153 13.37 3.68 -12.83
N VAL A 154 13.04 3.05 -13.96
CA VAL A 154 13.63 3.33 -15.27
C VAL A 154 12.51 3.69 -16.25
N MET A 155 12.61 4.85 -16.88
CA MET A 155 11.60 5.45 -17.75
C MET A 155 10.21 5.49 -17.07
N GLY A 156 10.17 5.84 -15.78
CA GLY A 156 8.95 5.89 -14.98
C GLY A 156 8.36 4.53 -14.60
N THR A 157 9.03 3.41 -14.91
CA THR A 157 8.59 2.05 -14.58
C THR A 157 9.46 1.46 -13.48
N VAL A 158 8.86 0.93 -12.41
CA VAL A 158 9.60 0.23 -11.36
C VAL A 158 10.06 -1.13 -11.85
N LEU A 159 11.37 -1.33 -11.91
CA LEU A 159 11.99 -2.57 -12.38
C LEU A 159 12.73 -3.25 -11.23
N LEU A 160 12.67 -4.58 -11.20
CA LEU A 160 13.61 -5.35 -10.40
C LEU A 160 15.03 -5.11 -10.98
N PRO A 161 16.00 -4.62 -10.17
CA PRO A 161 17.33 -4.32 -10.69
C PRO A 161 18.03 -5.60 -11.15
N GLY A 162 18.91 -5.47 -12.15
CA GLY A 162 19.69 -6.60 -12.66
C GLY A 162 20.51 -7.32 -11.58
N THR A 163 20.94 -6.58 -10.56
CA THR A 163 21.68 -7.07 -9.40
C THR A 163 20.84 -7.95 -8.46
N ALA A 164 19.52 -7.77 -8.42
CA ALA A 164 18.65 -8.66 -7.66
C ALA A 164 18.53 -10.05 -8.30
N PHE A 165 18.66 -10.16 -9.63
CA PHE A 165 18.74 -11.48 -10.28
C PHE A 165 20.02 -12.22 -9.90
N VAL A 166 21.14 -11.50 -9.77
CA VAL A 166 22.41 -12.07 -9.29
C VAL A 166 22.28 -12.56 -7.86
N GLU A 167 21.72 -11.74 -6.96
CA GLU A 167 21.46 -12.13 -5.57
C GLU A 167 20.57 -13.37 -5.46
N LEU A 168 19.48 -13.43 -6.23
CA LEU A 168 18.60 -14.60 -6.28
C LEU A 168 19.33 -15.85 -6.78
N ALA A 169 20.19 -15.71 -7.79
CA ALA A 169 20.98 -16.81 -8.33
C ALA A 169 22.03 -17.31 -7.33
N LEU A 170 22.74 -16.40 -6.65
CA LEU A 170 23.71 -16.75 -5.59
C LEU A 170 23.03 -17.45 -4.41
N ARG A 171 21.85 -16.96 -3.98
CA ARG A 171 21.08 -17.63 -2.92
C ARG A 171 20.66 -19.04 -3.32
N ALA A 172 20.21 -19.23 -4.56
CA ALA A 172 19.85 -20.54 -5.08
C ALA A 172 21.09 -21.45 -5.20
N GLY A 173 22.24 -20.88 -5.58
CA GLY A 173 23.54 -21.55 -5.61
C GLY A 173 23.96 -22.07 -4.24
N ASP A 174 23.96 -21.22 -3.22
CA ASP A 174 24.29 -21.60 -1.84
C ASP A 174 23.42 -22.77 -1.34
N HIS A 175 22.11 -22.72 -1.61
CA HIS A 175 21.20 -23.83 -1.26
C HIS A 175 21.53 -25.14 -2.00
N ALA A 176 22.05 -25.06 -3.22
CA ALA A 176 22.43 -26.21 -4.04
C ALA A 176 23.91 -26.63 -3.89
N GLY A 177 24.70 -25.94 -3.06
CA GLY A 177 26.14 -26.15 -2.93
C GLY A 177 26.96 -25.67 -4.14
N CYS A 178 26.49 -24.66 -4.85
CA CYS A 178 27.19 -24.00 -5.94
C CYS A 178 27.65 -22.59 -5.51
N ASP A 179 28.97 -22.38 -5.45
CA ASP A 179 29.57 -21.15 -4.95
C ASP A 179 29.81 -20.08 -6.03
N ARG A 180 29.52 -20.42 -7.30
CA ARG A 180 29.80 -19.56 -8.45
C ARG A 180 28.61 -19.50 -9.41
N LEU A 181 28.27 -18.28 -9.81
CA LEU A 181 27.42 -18.01 -10.97
C LEU A 181 28.31 -17.92 -12.21
N ASP A 182 28.32 -18.98 -13.00
CA ASP A 182 29.12 -19.06 -14.22
C ASP A 182 28.64 -18.04 -15.25
N GLU A 183 27.34 -18.02 -15.50
CA GLU A 183 26.70 -17.05 -16.39
C GLU A 183 25.26 -16.76 -15.98
N LEU A 184 24.81 -15.54 -16.25
CA LEU A 184 23.42 -15.12 -16.13
C LEU A 184 23.10 -14.13 -17.24
N THR A 185 22.11 -14.44 -18.07
CA THR A 185 21.59 -13.56 -19.13
C THR A 185 20.20 -13.09 -18.75
N LEU A 186 19.99 -11.77 -18.80
CA LEU A 186 18.70 -11.12 -18.59
C LEU A 186 17.97 -11.01 -19.94
N GLU A 187 16.89 -11.77 -20.09
CA GLU A 187 16.12 -11.89 -21.33
C GLU A 187 14.98 -10.87 -21.41
N ALA A 188 14.35 -10.56 -20.28
CA ALA A 188 13.24 -9.61 -20.22
C ALA A 188 13.20 -8.89 -18.85
N PRO A 189 12.90 -7.58 -18.81
CA PRO A 189 12.80 -6.84 -17.56
C PRO A 189 11.61 -7.32 -16.74
N LEU A 190 11.79 -7.40 -15.42
CA LEU A 190 10.72 -7.70 -14.48
C LEU A 190 10.17 -6.40 -13.92
N ILE A 191 8.91 -6.09 -14.22
CA ILE A 191 8.21 -4.92 -13.71
C ILE A 191 7.55 -5.28 -12.38
N VAL A 192 7.76 -4.45 -11.36
CA VAL A 192 7.06 -4.57 -10.07
C VAL A 192 5.88 -3.61 -10.11
N PRO A 193 4.63 -4.09 -9.99
CA PRO A 193 3.47 -3.22 -10.13
C PRO A 193 3.31 -2.32 -8.90
N ASP A 194 2.81 -1.10 -9.12
CA ASP A 194 2.52 -0.14 -8.04
C ASP A 194 1.52 -0.71 -7.02
N GLN A 195 0.62 -1.58 -7.48
CA GLN A 195 -0.39 -2.25 -6.68
C GLN A 195 -0.42 -3.76 -6.99
N GLY A 196 -0.68 -4.57 -5.97
CA GLY A 196 -0.63 -6.02 -6.08
C GLY A 196 0.79 -6.56 -5.97
N ALA A 197 1.04 -7.71 -6.57
CA ALA A 197 2.34 -8.37 -6.51
C ALA A 197 2.62 -9.20 -7.75
N VAL A 198 3.85 -9.67 -7.85
CA VAL A 198 4.27 -10.68 -8.83
C VAL A 198 4.76 -11.92 -8.10
N GLN A 199 4.36 -13.07 -8.60
CA GLN A 199 4.87 -14.38 -8.19
C GLN A 199 6.19 -14.62 -8.91
N LEU A 200 7.22 -14.99 -8.16
CA LEU A 200 8.52 -15.39 -8.68
C LEU A 200 8.68 -16.90 -8.63
N ARG A 201 9.29 -17.47 -9.68
CA ARG A 201 9.77 -18.84 -9.69
C ARG A 201 11.17 -18.92 -10.26
N LEU A 202 12.13 -19.35 -9.44
CA LEU A 202 13.48 -19.68 -9.87
C LEU A 202 13.61 -21.20 -9.87
N SER A 203 14.08 -21.78 -10.97
CA SER A 203 14.27 -23.23 -11.10
C SER A 203 15.72 -23.56 -11.40
N LEU A 204 16.26 -24.52 -10.66
CA LEU A 204 17.53 -25.19 -10.92
C LEU A 204 17.27 -26.58 -11.48
N ALA A 205 17.96 -26.93 -12.57
CA ALA A 205 17.97 -28.28 -13.10
C ALA A 205 18.87 -29.22 -12.28
N ALA A 206 18.79 -30.51 -12.58
CA ALA A 206 19.81 -31.49 -12.21
C ALA A 206 21.22 -30.99 -12.58
N PRO A 207 22.26 -31.39 -11.84
CA PRO A 207 23.62 -31.10 -12.25
C PRO A 207 23.93 -31.87 -13.54
N ASP A 208 24.62 -31.22 -14.47
CA ASP A 208 25.17 -31.87 -15.65
C ASP A 208 26.40 -32.73 -15.28
N ASP A 209 27.02 -33.38 -16.27
CA ASP A 209 28.21 -34.21 -16.07
C ASP A 209 29.42 -33.44 -15.48
N THR A 210 29.39 -32.11 -15.52
CA THR A 210 30.42 -31.23 -14.95
C THR A 210 30.04 -30.69 -13.56
N GLY A 211 28.88 -31.07 -13.02
CA GLY A 211 28.35 -30.57 -11.76
C GLY A 211 27.66 -29.21 -11.88
N ARG A 212 27.49 -28.67 -13.09
CA ARG A 212 26.84 -27.37 -13.32
C ARG A 212 25.34 -27.52 -13.37
N ARG A 213 24.61 -26.56 -12.78
CA ARG A 213 23.16 -26.54 -12.75
C ARG A 213 22.63 -25.40 -13.59
N ALA A 214 21.80 -25.73 -14.58
CA ALA A 214 21.08 -24.71 -15.35
C ALA A 214 20.05 -24.00 -14.46
N LEU A 215 19.98 -22.67 -14.56
CA LEU A 215 19.09 -21.80 -13.83
C LEU A 215 18.13 -21.09 -14.77
N THR A 216 16.87 -20.96 -14.37
CA THR A 216 15.89 -20.10 -15.03
C THR A 216 15.08 -19.32 -14.00
N LEU A 217 14.75 -18.06 -14.30
CA LEU A 217 13.90 -17.23 -13.45
C LEU A 217 12.70 -16.72 -14.23
N HIS A 218 11.51 -16.94 -13.68
CA HIS A 218 10.24 -16.57 -14.26
C HIS A 218 9.41 -15.75 -13.28
N SER A 219 8.48 -14.97 -13.82
CA SER A 219 7.43 -14.34 -13.02
C SER A 219 6.05 -14.45 -13.66
N ARG A 220 5.03 -14.19 -12.85
CA ARG A 220 3.64 -14.05 -13.29
C ARG A 220 2.93 -13.07 -12.34
N ALA A 221 2.02 -12.26 -12.87
CA ALA A 221 1.22 -11.34 -12.04
C ALA A 221 0.39 -12.12 -11.01
N GLU A 222 0.30 -11.61 -9.79
CA GLU A 222 -0.59 -12.18 -8.77
C GLU A 222 -2.05 -11.92 -9.14
N GLY A 223 -2.88 -12.96 -9.14
CA GLY A 223 -4.27 -12.88 -9.58
C GLY A 223 -4.47 -13.07 -11.10
N ALA A 224 -3.40 -13.29 -11.85
CA ALA A 224 -3.47 -13.73 -13.25
C ALA A 224 -4.31 -15.02 -13.39
N PRO A 225 -5.08 -15.19 -14.48
CA PRO A 225 -5.71 -16.45 -14.83
C PRO A 225 -4.71 -17.62 -14.79
N ALA A 226 -5.17 -18.81 -14.39
CA ALA A 226 -4.29 -19.94 -14.14
C ALA A 226 -3.52 -20.40 -15.41
N ASP A 227 -4.12 -20.19 -16.58
CA ASP A 227 -3.60 -20.48 -17.92
C ASP A 227 -2.65 -19.40 -18.47
N GLU A 228 -2.52 -18.25 -17.79
CA GLU A 228 -1.56 -17.24 -18.19
C GLU A 228 -0.12 -17.79 -18.09
N PRO A 229 0.66 -17.71 -19.19
CA PRO A 229 2.01 -18.25 -19.21
C PRO A 229 2.94 -17.46 -18.29
N TRP A 230 3.93 -18.16 -17.73
CA TRP A 230 5.00 -17.52 -16.98
C TRP A 230 5.95 -16.79 -17.93
N LEU A 231 6.30 -15.54 -17.62
CA LEU A 231 7.30 -14.79 -18.37
C LEU A 231 8.69 -15.16 -17.85
N ARG A 232 9.58 -15.60 -18.74
CA ARG A 232 10.98 -15.84 -18.40
C ARG A 232 11.76 -14.53 -18.45
N HIS A 233 12.50 -14.26 -17.39
CA HIS A 233 13.29 -13.04 -17.25
C HIS A 233 14.78 -13.29 -17.33
N ALA A 234 15.25 -14.46 -16.88
CA ALA A 234 16.66 -14.79 -16.91
C ALA A 234 16.92 -16.28 -17.09
N THR A 235 18.06 -16.58 -17.70
CA THR A 235 18.64 -17.92 -17.82
C THR A 235 20.12 -17.86 -17.43
N GLY A 236 20.66 -18.96 -16.92
CA GLY A 236 22.04 -18.98 -16.48
C GLY A 236 22.53 -20.36 -16.07
N ALA A 237 23.74 -20.42 -15.53
CA ALA A 237 24.33 -21.63 -14.99
C ALA A 237 25.09 -21.34 -13.69
N LEU A 238 24.93 -22.24 -12.73
CA LEU A 238 25.67 -22.26 -11.47
C LEU A 238 26.69 -23.39 -11.50
N ALA A 239 27.86 -23.16 -10.91
CA ALA A 239 28.93 -24.14 -10.82
C ALA A 239 29.41 -24.31 -9.38
N ALA A 240 29.84 -25.53 -9.07
CA ALA A 240 30.55 -25.82 -7.83
C ALA A 240 32.02 -25.40 -7.96
N GLY A 241 32.59 -24.90 -6.87
CA GLY A 241 34.00 -24.52 -6.80
C GLY A 241 34.18 -23.07 -6.36
N MET A 242 34.57 -22.91 -5.10
CA MET A 242 34.99 -21.63 -4.55
C MET A 242 36.20 -21.09 -5.32
N VAL A 243 36.08 -19.86 -5.81
CA VAL A 243 37.19 -19.12 -6.40
C VAL A 243 37.84 -18.33 -5.28
N GLU A 244 39.11 -18.60 -4.97
CA GLU A 244 39.84 -17.75 -4.04
C GLU A 244 39.99 -16.33 -4.61
N SER A 245 39.61 -15.32 -3.83
CA SER A 245 39.84 -13.91 -4.15
C SER A 245 41.33 -13.59 -4.09
N SER A 246 41.88 -12.98 -5.13
CA SER A 246 43.29 -12.59 -5.22
C SER A 246 43.54 -11.08 -5.15
N PHE A 247 42.49 -10.26 -5.07
CA PHE A 247 42.59 -8.81 -5.05
C PHE A 247 42.67 -8.23 -3.63
N ASP A 248 43.32 -7.08 -3.49
CA ASP A 248 43.49 -6.35 -2.23
C ASP A 248 43.12 -4.87 -2.43
N LEU A 249 42.12 -4.40 -1.68
CA LEU A 249 41.65 -3.01 -1.67
C LEU A 249 41.82 -2.35 -0.28
N SER A 250 42.82 -2.81 0.49
CA SER A 250 43.14 -2.27 1.82
C SER A 250 43.68 -0.84 1.76
N ALA A 251 44.54 -0.53 0.78
CA ALA A 251 45.04 0.82 0.52
C ALA A 251 43.99 1.65 -0.24
N TRP A 252 43.47 2.70 0.40
CA TRP A 252 42.32 3.45 -0.13
C TRP A 252 42.33 4.97 0.16
N PRO A 253 42.00 5.82 -0.83
CA PRO A 253 41.90 5.46 -2.24
C PRO A 253 43.27 4.98 -2.77
N PRO A 254 43.33 4.16 -3.84
CA PRO A 254 44.59 3.65 -4.36
C PRO A 254 45.54 4.79 -4.76
N ALA A 255 46.85 4.56 -4.67
CA ALA A 255 47.83 5.57 -5.08
C ALA A 255 47.73 5.87 -6.60
N GLY A 256 47.88 7.14 -6.96
CA GLY A 256 47.89 7.60 -8.35
C GLY A 256 46.51 7.66 -9.01
N VAL A 257 45.43 7.70 -8.23
CA VAL A 257 44.08 7.93 -8.75
C VAL A 257 43.71 9.42 -8.66
N GLU A 258 42.91 9.90 -9.62
CA GLU A 258 42.35 11.25 -9.65
C GLU A 258 40.89 11.21 -9.23
N ARG A 259 40.42 12.19 -8.44
CA ARG A 259 39.03 12.21 -7.98
C ARG A 259 38.10 12.62 -9.12
N ILE A 260 36.99 11.89 -9.27
CA ILE A 260 35.89 12.23 -10.17
C ILE A 260 34.85 13.00 -9.35
N ASP A 261 34.31 14.08 -9.93
CA ASP A 261 33.18 14.78 -9.34
C ASP A 261 31.91 13.94 -9.50
N THR A 262 31.18 13.76 -8.40
CA THR A 262 29.93 12.98 -8.34
C THR A 262 28.70 13.88 -8.21
N ASP A 263 28.90 15.19 -8.03
CA ASP A 263 27.81 16.16 -7.88
C ASP A 263 26.97 16.20 -9.18
N GLY A 264 25.65 16.18 -9.05
CA GLY A 264 24.74 16.20 -10.20
C GLY A 264 24.55 14.85 -10.92
N LEU A 265 25.22 13.78 -10.50
CA LEU A 265 25.14 12.47 -11.16
C LEU A 265 23.70 11.95 -11.20
N TYR A 266 23.00 11.97 -10.06
CA TYR A 266 21.66 11.40 -9.95
C TYR A 266 20.60 12.25 -10.63
N GLU A 267 20.77 13.58 -10.64
CA GLU A 267 19.96 14.49 -11.45
C GLU A 267 20.12 14.18 -12.94
N GLY A 268 21.36 14.01 -13.42
CA GLY A 268 21.63 13.64 -14.82
C GLY A 268 21.08 12.26 -15.19
N LEU A 269 21.17 11.28 -14.29
CA LEU A 269 20.55 9.96 -14.49
C LEU A 269 19.03 10.06 -14.57
N ALA A 270 18.40 10.85 -13.69
CA ALA A 270 16.95 11.07 -13.72
C ALA A 270 16.49 11.76 -15.01
N GLU A 271 17.24 12.75 -15.51
CA GLU A 271 16.99 13.39 -16.81
C GLU A 271 17.10 12.39 -17.97
N ALA A 272 18.02 11.43 -17.88
CA ALA A 272 18.15 10.31 -18.81
C ALA A 272 17.12 9.19 -18.59
N GLY A 273 16.17 9.36 -17.66
CA GLY A 273 15.09 8.43 -17.36
C GLY A 273 15.41 7.37 -16.29
N PHE A 274 16.55 7.45 -15.62
CA PHE A 274 16.95 6.54 -14.53
C PHE A 274 16.69 7.22 -13.18
N ALA A 275 15.43 7.20 -12.75
CA ALA A 275 14.96 7.84 -11.54
C ALA A 275 15.22 6.94 -10.32
N TYR A 276 16.47 6.91 -9.87
CA TYR A 276 16.86 6.20 -8.66
C TYR A 276 16.43 6.97 -7.41
N GLY A 277 15.81 6.30 -6.45
CA GLY A 277 15.46 6.82 -5.12
C GLY A 277 16.59 6.58 -4.09
N PRO A 278 16.41 7.07 -2.85
CA PRO A 278 17.46 7.12 -1.84
C PRO A 278 18.20 5.81 -1.56
N VAL A 279 17.52 4.66 -1.65
CA VAL A 279 18.15 3.35 -1.41
C VAL A 279 19.16 2.96 -2.50
N PHE A 280 18.95 3.42 -3.74
CA PHE A 280 19.84 3.17 -4.87
C PHE A 280 20.87 4.28 -5.10
N GLN A 281 20.72 5.43 -4.45
CA GLN A 281 21.67 6.55 -4.53
C GLN A 281 22.89 6.36 -3.59
N GLY A 282 23.53 5.19 -3.69
CA GLY A 282 24.57 4.76 -2.74
C GLY A 282 25.99 5.22 -3.05
N LEU A 283 26.26 5.84 -4.21
CA LEU A 283 27.61 6.24 -4.63
C LEU A 283 28.05 7.51 -3.90
N THR A 284 29.10 7.41 -3.08
CA THR A 284 29.57 8.52 -2.23
C THR A 284 30.87 9.16 -2.69
N ALA A 285 31.70 8.42 -3.42
CA ALA A 285 32.94 8.93 -3.98
C ALA A 285 33.40 8.06 -5.15
N ALA A 286 34.05 8.69 -6.13
CA ALA A 286 34.66 7.98 -7.24
C ALA A 286 36.04 8.57 -7.59
N TRP A 287 36.91 7.72 -8.13
CA TRP A 287 38.23 8.08 -8.62
C TRP A 287 38.54 7.31 -9.91
N ARG A 288 39.42 7.86 -10.74
CA ARG A 288 39.88 7.24 -11.98
C ARG A 288 41.39 7.03 -11.95
N ARG A 289 41.83 5.94 -12.58
CA ARG A 289 43.20 5.75 -13.01
C ARG A 289 43.19 4.99 -14.33
N ASP A 290 43.68 5.63 -15.39
CA ASP A 290 43.61 5.09 -16.75
C ASP A 290 42.16 4.65 -17.09
N ASP A 291 41.97 3.38 -17.47
CA ASP A 291 40.65 2.79 -17.78
C ASP A 291 39.94 2.19 -16.54
N GLU A 292 40.48 2.39 -15.34
CA GLU A 292 39.92 1.88 -14.09
C GLU A 292 39.12 2.95 -13.35
N VAL A 293 37.98 2.55 -12.78
CA VAL A 293 37.19 3.39 -11.88
C VAL A 293 37.16 2.75 -10.50
N PHE A 294 37.44 3.55 -9.49
CA PHE A 294 37.33 3.18 -8.08
C PHE A 294 36.17 3.92 -7.47
N ALA A 295 35.36 3.25 -6.65
CA ALA A 295 34.20 3.85 -6.03
C ALA A 295 34.00 3.43 -4.58
N GLU A 296 33.48 4.34 -3.77
CA GLU A 296 32.88 4.02 -2.48
C GLU A 296 31.37 4.05 -2.62
N VAL A 297 30.72 2.97 -2.17
CA VAL A 297 29.26 2.86 -2.13
C VAL A 297 28.78 2.44 -0.76
N ARG A 298 27.59 2.88 -0.37
CA ARG A 298 26.95 2.50 0.89
C ARG A 298 25.44 2.48 0.81
N LEU A 299 24.85 1.61 1.63
CA LEU A 299 23.42 1.67 1.92
C LEU A 299 23.11 2.89 2.82
N PRO A 300 21.88 3.44 2.72
CA PRO A 300 21.36 4.39 3.71
C PRO A 300 21.42 3.84 5.14
N GLU A 301 21.54 4.73 6.12
CA GLU A 301 21.72 4.36 7.53
C GLU A 301 20.57 3.51 8.07
N ASP A 302 19.34 3.83 7.66
CA ASP A 302 18.10 3.12 8.00
C ASP A 302 17.96 1.76 7.30
N ARG A 303 18.84 1.43 6.35
CA ARG A 303 18.87 0.16 5.61
C ARG A 303 20.07 -0.72 5.91
N LYS A 304 21.00 -0.28 6.75
CA LYS A 304 22.18 -1.10 7.11
C LYS A 304 21.81 -2.42 7.78
N SER A 305 20.75 -2.45 8.58
CA SER A 305 20.27 -3.68 9.22
C SER A 305 19.80 -4.73 8.22
N ASP A 306 19.31 -4.29 7.06
CA ASP A 306 18.76 -5.17 6.02
C ASP A 306 19.88 -5.91 5.27
N ALA A 307 21.12 -5.38 5.29
CA ALA A 307 22.26 -5.95 4.57
C ALA A 307 22.55 -7.41 4.95
N GLY A 308 22.39 -7.78 6.22
CA GLY A 308 22.64 -9.13 6.71
C GLY A 308 21.62 -10.17 6.25
N ALA A 309 20.49 -9.75 5.68
CA ALA A 309 19.48 -10.65 5.14
C ALA A 309 19.77 -11.08 3.69
N PHE A 310 20.75 -10.45 3.04
CA PHE A 310 21.18 -10.73 1.68
C PHE A 310 22.62 -11.25 1.69
N GLY A 311 22.99 -12.03 0.66
CA GLY A 311 24.40 -12.30 0.36
C GLY A 311 25.12 -10.98 0.06
N LEU A 312 24.61 -10.25 -0.94
CA LEU A 312 24.98 -8.87 -1.21
C LEU A 312 23.72 -8.06 -1.57
N HIS A 313 23.41 -7.03 -0.77
CA HIS A 313 22.19 -6.25 -0.97
C HIS A 313 22.08 -5.70 -2.41
N PRO A 314 20.99 -5.96 -3.16
CA PRO A 314 20.89 -5.60 -4.58
C PRO A 314 21.12 -4.12 -4.86
N ALA A 315 20.57 -3.22 -4.03
CA ALA A 315 20.79 -1.78 -4.18
C ALA A 315 22.25 -1.34 -3.94
N LEU A 316 22.99 -2.05 -3.08
CA LEU A 316 24.41 -1.76 -2.84
C LEU A 316 25.26 -2.16 -4.04
N LEU A 317 24.99 -3.35 -4.60
CA LEU A 317 25.64 -3.79 -5.84
C LEU A 317 25.25 -2.90 -7.02
N ASP A 318 24.00 -2.44 -7.09
CA ASP A 318 23.53 -1.58 -8.18
C ASP A 318 24.17 -0.20 -8.14
N ALA A 319 24.28 0.40 -6.94
CA ALA A 319 25.00 1.66 -6.74
C ALA A 319 26.47 1.57 -7.19
N ALA A 320 27.11 0.40 -7.08
CA ALA A 320 28.47 0.19 -7.60
C ALA A 320 28.54 0.32 -9.13
N LEU A 321 27.46 -0.04 -9.84
CA LEU A 321 27.37 0.07 -11.29
C LEU A 321 27.20 1.53 -11.75
N HIS A 322 26.70 2.42 -10.90
CA HIS A 322 26.48 3.83 -11.26
C HIS A 322 27.79 4.55 -11.54
N ALA A 323 28.91 4.08 -10.97
CA ALA A 323 30.24 4.58 -11.27
C ALA A 323 30.67 4.35 -12.75
N LEU A 324 30.03 3.42 -13.48
CA LEU A 324 30.23 3.27 -14.93
C LEU A 324 29.61 4.41 -15.73
N GLY A 325 28.56 5.04 -15.20
CA GLY A 325 27.93 6.21 -15.81
C GLY A 325 28.84 7.44 -15.83
N LEU A 326 29.77 7.55 -14.86
CA LEU A 326 30.72 8.65 -14.78
C LEU A 326 31.71 8.67 -15.96
N SER A 327 32.13 7.51 -16.47
CA SER A 327 33.00 7.44 -17.65
C SER A 327 32.23 7.64 -18.96
N ALA A 328 30.98 7.19 -19.05
CA ALA A 328 30.17 7.37 -20.26
C ALA A 328 29.70 8.82 -20.48
N ALA A 329 29.52 9.59 -19.40
CA ALA A 329 29.12 11.00 -19.47
C ALA A 329 30.19 11.88 -20.14
N GLU A 330 31.48 11.56 -19.95
CA GLU A 330 32.60 12.28 -20.58
C GLU A 330 32.73 11.97 -22.08
N GLU A 331 32.30 10.78 -22.51
CA GLU A 331 32.32 10.35 -23.92
C GLU A 331 31.12 10.84 -24.74
N GLY A 332 30.19 11.59 -24.15
CA GLY A 332 29.01 12.14 -24.82
C GLY A 332 27.94 11.11 -25.21
N ASN A 333 28.04 9.87 -24.71
CA ASN A 333 27.12 8.77 -24.99
C ASN A 333 26.05 8.64 -23.90
N GLY A 334 25.30 9.72 -23.64
CA GLY A 334 24.30 9.88 -22.56
C GLY A 334 23.06 8.96 -22.61
N GLN A 335 23.17 7.77 -23.19
CA GLN A 335 22.15 6.74 -23.14
C GLN A 335 22.46 5.82 -21.95
N GLY A 336 21.60 5.83 -20.94
CA GLY A 336 21.80 4.94 -19.80
C GLY A 336 21.68 3.47 -20.21
N ARG A 337 22.52 2.65 -19.58
CA ARG A 337 22.68 1.24 -19.89
C ARG A 337 22.31 0.41 -18.67
N LEU A 338 21.68 -0.74 -18.91
CA LEU A 338 21.33 -1.70 -17.88
C LEU A 338 22.19 -2.96 -18.00
N PRO A 339 22.40 -3.69 -16.89
CA PRO A 339 22.94 -5.03 -16.92
C PRO A 339 22.21 -5.92 -17.92
N PHE A 340 22.95 -6.64 -18.74
CA PHE A 340 22.40 -7.61 -19.69
C PHE A 340 22.90 -9.02 -19.42
N SER A 341 24.21 -9.20 -19.24
CA SER A 341 24.78 -10.50 -18.90
C SER A 341 25.91 -10.39 -17.89
N TRP A 342 25.95 -11.36 -16.99
CA TRP A 342 26.96 -11.53 -15.96
C TRP A 342 27.73 -12.82 -16.21
N THR A 343 29.03 -12.79 -15.97
CA THR A 343 29.92 -13.94 -16.10
C THR A 343 30.84 -14.01 -14.90
N GLY A 344 30.96 -15.20 -14.31
CA GLY A 344 31.87 -15.48 -13.21
C GLY A 344 31.64 -14.57 -12.00
N VAL A 345 30.46 -14.67 -11.38
CA VAL A 345 30.17 -13.99 -10.11
C VAL A 345 30.43 -14.93 -8.94
N SER A 346 31.20 -14.46 -7.97
CA SER A 346 31.49 -15.19 -6.73
C SER A 346 31.34 -14.27 -5.52
N LEU A 347 30.78 -14.82 -4.45
CA LEU A 347 30.59 -14.14 -3.16
C LEU A 347 31.58 -14.71 -2.15
N HIS A 348 32.35 -13.83 -1.51
CA HIS A 348 33.42 -14.15 -0.57
C HIS A 348 33.02 -13.86 0.89
N ALA A 349 32.15 -12.87 1.09
CA ALA A 349 31.61 -12.49 2.39
C ALA A 349 30.18 -11.91 2.25
N VAL A 350 29.40 -11.96 3.34
CA VAL A 350 28.01 -11.48 3.38
C VAL A 350 27.80 -10.34 4.36
N GLY A 351 26.69 -9.62 4.23
CA GLY A 351 26.28 -8.60 5.20
C GLY A 351 27.02 -7.26 5.11
N ALA A 352 27.79 -7.03 4.05
CA ALA A 352 28.41 -5.73 3.81
C ALA A 352 27.35 -4.66 3.56
N SER A 353 27.43 -3.53 4.30
CA SER A 353 26.55 -2.36 4.10
C SER A 353 27.24 -1.21 3.38
N ALA A 354 28.54 -1.35 3.11
CA ALA A 354 29.36 -0.39 2.37
C ALA A 354 30.49 -1.14 1.67
N LEU A 355 30.84 -0.70 0.45
CA LEU A 355 31.87 -1.32 -0.37
C LEU A 355 32.89 -0.30 -0.87
N ARG A 356 34.12 -0.78 -1.02
CA ARG A 356 35.13 -0.27 -1.93
C ARG A 356 35.06 -1.10 -3.21
N VAL A 357 34.99 -0.41 -4.34
CA VAL A 357 34.74 -1.02 -5.64
C VAL A 357 35.89 -0.67 -6.57
N ARG A 358 36.39 -1.64 -7.32
CA ARG A 358 37.23 -1.41 -8.50
C ARG A 358 36.51 -1.98 -9.72
N LEU A 359 36.42 -1.16 -10.75
CA LEU A 359 35.83 -1.45 -12.04
C LEU A 359 36.93 -1.37 -13.10
N GLY A 360 37.05 -2.38 -13.94
CA GLY A 360 38.02 -2.41 -15.03
C GLY A 360 37.38 -2.85 -16.35
N GLY A 361 37.73 -2.18 -17.45
CA GLY A 361 37.37 -2.68 -18.78
C GLY A 361 38.12 -3.98 -19.10
N THR A 362 37.44 -4.92 -19.76
CA THR A 362 38.04 -6.15 -20.26
C THR A 362 38.34 -6.05 -21.76
N ALA A 363 39.23 -6.90 -22.27
CA ALA A 363 39.54 -6.98 -23.70
C ALA A 363 38.34 -7.36 -24.58
N THR A 364 37.27 -7.92 -23.99
CA THR A 364 36.04 -8.32 -24.68
C THR A 364 34.96 -7.23 -24.68
N GLY A 365 35.24 -6.05 -24.09
CA GLY A 365 34.28 -4.95 -23.98
C GLY A 365 33.25 -5.13 -22.87
N THR A 366 33.51 -6.04 -21.91
CA THR A 366 32.76 -6.15 -20.65
C THR A 366 33.47 -5.38 -19.54
N VAL A 367 32.84 -5.28 -18.38
CA VAL A 367 33.39 -4.67 -17.17
C VAL A 367 33.62 -5.74 -16.12
N SER A 368 34.81 -5.83 -15.54
CA SER A 368 35.06 -6.63 -14.34
C SER A 368 34.82 -5.80 -13.07
N LEU A 369 34.43 -6.47 -11.99
CA LEU A 369 34.19 -5.85 -10.69
C LEU A 369 34.93 -6.60 -9.59
N GLU A 370 35.66 -5.86 -8.76
CA GLU A 370 36.24 -6.32 -7.49
C GLU A 370 35.60 -5.50 -6.36
N LEU A 371 34.93 -6.18 -5.43
CA LEU A 371 34.15 -5.57 -4.36
C LEU A 371 34.75 -5.99 -3.03
N ALA A 372 35.14 -5.01 -2.22
CA ALA A 372 35.66 -5.22 -0.87
C ALA A 372 34.87 -4.43 0.16
N ASP A 373 34.94 -4.82 1.42
CA ASP A 373 34.38 -4.03 2.52
C ASP A 373 35.23 -2.78 2.83
N THR A 374 34.85 -2.03 3.86
CA THR A 374 35.58 -0.81 4.27
C THR A 374 37.00 -1.06 4.80
N THR A 375 37.36 -2.31 5.12
CA THR A 375 38.71 -2.71 5.52
C THR A 375 39.58 -3.11 4.32
N GLY A 376 38.95 -3.36 3.16
CA GLY A 376 39.59 -3.90 1.97
C GLY A 376 39.50 -5.42 1.84
N ALA A 377 38.76 -6.10 2.74
CA ALA A 377 38.54 -7.53 2.67
C ALA A 377 37.57 -7.87 1.52
N PRO A 378 37.86 -8.88 0.68
CA PRO A 378 36.99 -9.27 -0.43
C PRO A 378 35.57 -9.63 -0.01
N VAL A 379 34.59 -9.06 -0.72
CA VAL A 379 33.15 -9.32 -0.56
C VAL A 379 32.62 -10.08 -1.76
N ALA A 380 32.92 -9.62 -2.99
CA ALA A 380 32.47 -10.28 -4.22
C ALA A 380 33.38 -9.95 -5.40
N SER A 381 33.35 -10.79 -6.43
CA SER A 381 34.03 -10.56 -7.71
C SER A 381 33.13 -10.90 -8.88
N VAL A 382 33.28 -10.14 -9.97
CA VAL A 382 32.59 -10.36 -11.25
C VAL A 382 33.65 -10.34 -12.35
N GLU A 383 33.79 -11.45 -13.08
CA GLU A 383 34.74 -11.54 -14.20
C GLU A 383 34.32 -10.68 -15.40
N GLY A 384 33.01 -10.60 -15.66
CA GLY A 384 32.50 -9.79 -16.76
C GLY A 384 31.03 -9.41 -16.61
N LEU A 385 30.75 -8.13 -16.82
CA LEU A 385 29.41 -7.54 -16.95
C LEU A 385 29.28 -6.90 -18.33
N ALA A 386 28.31 -7.35 -19.11
CA ALA A 386 27.91 -6.69 -20.34
C ALA A 386 26.69 -5.79 -20.08
N LEU A 387 26.76 -4.56 -20.59
CA LEU A 387 25.70 -3.57 -20.47
C LEU A 387 25.02 -3.34 -21.82
N ARG A 388 23.72 -3.07 -21.83
CA ARG A 388 22.96 -2.70 -23.03
C ARG A 388 22.14 -1.44 -22.81
N THR A 389 21.96 -0.67 -23.88
CA THR A 389 20.98 0.42 -23.89
C THR A 389 19.57 -0.16 -23.93
N ILE A 390 18.67 0.46 -23.18
CA ILE A 390 17.24 0.12 -23.19
C ILE A 390 16.49 1.16 -24.01
N SER A 391 15.59 0.71 -24.90
CA SER A 391 14.69 1.63 -25.60
C SER A 391 13.36 1.76 -24.84
N PRO A 392 12.71 2.93 -24.85
CA PRO A 392 11.39 3.11 -24.24
C PRO A 392 10.35 2.10 -24.75
N ASP A 393 10.44 1.71 -26.03
CA ASP A 393 9.53 0.74 -26.67
C ASP A 393 9.57 -0.66 -26.00
N GLN A 394 10.72 -1.06 -25.44
CA GLN A 394 10.87 -2.33 -24.72
C GLN A 394 10.14 -2.35 -23.37
N LEU A 395 9.90 -1.17 -22.79
CA LEU A 395 9.14 -0.99 -21.54
C LEU A 395 7.66 -0.71 -21.81
N ALA A 396 7.34 -0.04 -22.92
CA ALA A 396 5.99 0.34 -23.32
C ALA A 396 5.18 -0.78 -24.01
N THR A 397 5.78 -1.94 -24.28
CA THR A 397 5.03 -3.05 -24.89
C THR A 397 3.94 -3.53 -23.92
N PRO A 398 2.64 -3.43 -24.26
CA PRO A 398 1.56 -3.85 -23.38
C PRO A 398 1.73 -5.33 -23.05
N ARG A 399 1.89 -5.64 -21.76
CA ARG A 399 1.98 -7.03 -21.30
C ARG A 399 0.57 -7.51 -20.89
N PRO A 400 0.20 -8.75 -21.22
CA PRO A 400 -1.00 -9.35 -20.65
C PRO A 400 -0.91 -9.24 -19.12
N GLY A 401 -1.99 -8.83 -18.46
CA GLY A 401 -2.07 -8.81 -16.99
C GLY A 401 -1.60 -7.54 -16.27
N THR A 402 -1.04 -6.53 -16.95
CA THR A 402 -0.81 -5.20 -16.34
C THR A 402 -2.03 -4.30 -16.54
N PRO A 403 -2.73 -3.86 -15.47
CA PRO A 403 -3.83 -2.90 -15.56
C PRO A 403 -3.32 -1.46 -15.71
N SER A 404 -2.41 -1.18 -16.66
CA SER A 404 -1.89 0.17 -16.86
C SER A 404 -2.72 1.04 -17.80
N ASP A 405 -3.69 0.48 -18.53
CA ASP A 405 -4.58 1.23 -19.44
C ASP A 405 -6.06 1.09 -19.03
N SER A 406 -6.39 1.53 -17.82
CA SER A 406 -7.78 1.48 -17.32
C SER A 406 -8.58 2.76 -17.63
N LEU A 407 -7.98 3.75 -18.29
CA LEU A 407 -8.64 5.00 -18.70
C LEU A 407 -8.79 5.05 -20.22
N PHE A 408 -9.92 4.57 -20.72
CA PHE A 408 -10.28 4.70 -22.12
C PHE A 408 -10.92 6.07 -22.38
N ARG A 409 -10.44 6.79 -23.40
CA ARG A 409 -11.09 7.99 -23.93
C ARG A 409 -11.94 7.60 -25.14
N LEU A 410 -13.17 8.11 -25.20
CA LEU A 410 -14.02 7.99 -26.37
C LEU A 410 -13.42 8.81 -27.53
N ASP A 411 -12.97 8.15 -28.60
CA ASP A 411 -12.49 8.81 -29.81
C ASP A 411 -13.42 8.48 -30.98
N TRP A 412 -14.11 9.51 -31.49
CA TRP A 412 -15.03 9.34 -32.61
C TRP A 412 -14.26 9.44 -33.92
N THR A 413 -14.07 8.30 -34.59
CA THR A 413 -13.47 8.29 -35.93
C THR A 413 -14.50 8.77 -36.95
N PRO A 414 -14.22 9.85 -37.72
CA PRO A 414 -15.11 10.31 -38.76
C PRO A 414 -15.23 9.24 -39.85
N VAL A 415 -16.43 8.70 -40.05
CA VAL A 415 -16.71 7.83 -41.20
C VAL A 415 -17.10 8.73 -42.37
N PRO A 416 -16.37 8.73 -43.50
CA PRO A 416 -16.76 9.51 -44.66
C PRO A 416 -18.08 8.98 -45.22
N ALA A 417 -19.15 9.74 -45.03
CA ALA A 417 -20.44 9.43 -45.62
C ALA A 417 -20.38 9.74 -47.13
N GLN A 418 -20.70 8.75 -47.96
CA GLN A 418 -21.00 9.01 -49.37
C GLN A 418 -22.39 9.61 -49.45
N SER A 419 -22.49 10.93 -49.55
CA SER A 419 -23.77 11.59 -49.81
C SER A 419 -24.07 11.60 -51.31
N THR A 420 -25.09 10.88 -51.72
CA THR A 420 -25.71 11.06 -53.04
C THR A 420 -26.66 12.25 -52.98
N GLU A 421 -26.80 13.02 -54.06
CA GLU A 421 -27.77 14.12 -54.13
C GLU A 421 -29.19 13.57 -53.96
N VAL A 422 -29.90 14.01 -52.93
CA VAL A 422 -31.26 13.54 -52.61
C VAL A 422 -32.26 14.60 -53.03
N THR A 423 -33.36 14.17 -53.66
CA THR A 423 -34.46 15.07 -54.03
C THR A 423 -35.31 15.39 -52.80
N PRO A 424 -35.49 16.67 -52.39
CA PRO A 424 -36.23 17.06 -51.18
C PRO A 424 -37.67 16.55 -51.15
N ASN A 425 -38.24 16.32 -52.33
CA ASN A 425 -39.64 15.94 -52.54
C ASN A 425 -39.97 14.51 -52.06
N ARG A 426 -38.98 13.76 -51.59
CA ARG A 426 -39.14 12.40 -51.01
C ARG A 426 -39.04 12.40 -49.48
N TRP A 427 -38.77 13.55 -48.88
CA TRP A 427 -38.46 13.68 -47.46
C TRP A 427 -39.47 14.64 -46.82
N ALA A 428 -39.88 14.34 -45.60
CA ALA A 428 -40.67 15.25 -44.77
C ALA A 428 -40.00 15.41 -43.41
N ALA A 429 -40.03 16.62 -42.88
CA ALA A 429 -39.57 16.89 -41.52
C ALA A 429 -40.76 16.90 -40.55
N VAL A 430 -40.55 16.39 -39.35
CA VAL A 430 -41.49 16.52 -38.23
C VAL A 430 -40.82 17.30 -37.11
N GLY A 431 -41.46 18.39 -36.69
CA GLY A 431 -40.89 19.38 -35.76
C GLY A 431 -40.37 20.64 -36.47
N PRO A 432 -39.54 21.46 -35.80
CA PRO A 432 -39.02 22.69 -36.38
C PRO A 432 -38.18 22.40 -37.63
N ASP A 433 -38.45 23.11 -38.72
CA ASP A 433 -37.73 22.92 -39.99
C ASP A 433 -36.32 23.53 -39.92
N THR A 434 -35.32 22.66 -39.77
CA THR A 434 -33.90 23.01 -39.80
C THR A 434 -33.21 22.53 -41.09
N LEU A 435 -33.94 21.87 -41.99
CA LEU A 435 -33.38 21.15 -43.14
C LEU A 435 -33.98 21.60 -44.49
N ASP A 436 -34.83 22.63 -44.51
CA ASP A 436 -35.52 23.18 -45.70
C ASP A 436 -36.34 22.10 -46.42
N LEU A 437 -37.04 21.28 -45.62
CA LEU A 437 -37.90 20.19 -46.07
C LEU A 437 -39.38 20.55 -45.84
N PRO A 438 -40.33 19.92 -46.57
CA PRO A 438 -41.74 20.00 -46.20
C PRO A 438 -41.94 19.56 -44.75
N ALA A 439 -42.21 20.52 -43.86
CA ALA A 439 -42.24 20.29 -42.43
C ALA A 439 -43.66 20.30 -41.86
N TYR A 440 -43.89 19.40 -40.92
CA TYR A 440 -45.15 19.22 -40.22
C TYR A 440 -44.88 19.32 -38.72
N ALA A 441 -45.83 19.90 -37.98
CA ALA A 441 -45.65 20.13 -36.54
C ALA A 441 -45.43 18.81 -35.77
N ASP A 442 -46.16 17.78 -36.17
CA ASP A 442 -46.12 16.43 -35.61
C ASP A 442 -46.52 15.40 -36.70
N LEU A 443 -46.55 14.11 -36.32
CA LEU A 443 -46.93 13.03 -37.22
C LEU A 443 -48.42 13.06 -37.59
N ASP A 444 -49.29 13.62 -36.74
CA ASP A 444 -50.72 13.70 -37.01
C ASP A 444 -51.01 14.73 -38.10
N ALA A 445 -50.36 15.89 -38.05
CA ALA A 445 -50.40 16.91 -39.08
C ALA A 445 -49.89 16.40 -40.44
N LEU A 446 -48.84 15.56 -40.44
CA LEU A 446 -48.36 14.88 -41.65
C LEU A 446 -49.40 13.88 -42.18
N ALA A 447 -50.03 13.10 -41.30
CA ALA A 447 -51.05 12.13 -41.67
C ALA A 447 -52.29 12.80 -42.29
N GLU A 448 -52.74 13.92 -41.74
CA GLU A 448 -53.84 14.73 -42.30
C GLU A 448 -53.47 15.30 -43.67
N ALA A 449 -52.26 15.83 -43.83
CA ALA A 449 -51.80 16.36 -45.11
C ALA A 449 -51.79 15.28 -46.20
N ILE A 450 -51.33 14.08 -45.88
CA ILE A 450 -51.35 12.92 -46.79
C ILE A 450 -52.80 12.55 -47.14
N ALA A 451 -53.68 12.47 -46.15
CA ALA A 451 -55.10 12.17 -46.37
C ALA A 451 -55.80 13.21 -47.25
N SER A 452 -55.33 14.46 -47.22
CA SER A 452 -55.82 15.58 -48.05
C SER A 452 -55.24 15.64 -49.47
N GLY A 453 -54.33 14.70 -49.82
CA GLY A 453 -53.81 14.55 -51.19
C GLY A 453 -52.31 14.82 -51.37
N THR A 454 -51.58 15.12 -50.29
CA THR A 454 -50.12 15.22 -50.34
C THR A 454 -49.50 13.84 -50.61
N ARG A 455 -48.49 13.77 -51.49
CA ARG A 455 -47.78 12.52 -51.78
C ARG A 455 -47.06 12.03 -50.50
N HIS A 456 -47.14 10.72 -50.24
CA HIS A 456 -46.39 10.09 -49.15
C HIS A 456 -44.88 10.34 -49.26
N PRO A 457 -44.21 10.89 -48.23
CA PRO A 457 -42.76 10.94 -48.18
C PRO A 457 -42.20 9.52 -48.04
N GLU A 458 -41.04 9.29 -48.64
CA GLU A 458 -40.29 8.04 -48.54
C GLU A 458 -39.51 7.98 -47.22
N TYR A 459 -39.09 9.14 -46.70
CA TYR A 459 -38.37 9.28 -45.44
C TYR A 459 -38.98 10.40 -44.60
N VAL A 460 -39.20 10.13 -43.32
CA VAL A 460 -39.61 11.14 -42.35
C VAL A 460 -38.47 11.33 -41.36
N VAL A 461 -38.00 12.56 -41.22
CA VAL A 461 -36.90 12.92 -40.33
C VAL A 461 -37.43 13.82 -39.21
N ALA A 462 -36.95 13.59 -37.99
CA ALA A 462 -37.29 14.41 -36.83
C ALA A 462 -35.99 15.00 -36.26
N ASP A 463 -35.99 16.32 -36.03
CA ASP A 463 -34.86 16.97 -35.41
C ASP A 463 -34.89 16.73 -33.89
N LEU A 464 -33.93 15.94 -33.41
CA LEU A 464 -33.76 15.62 -31.99
C LEU A 464 -32.88 16.65 -31.26
N ALA A 465 -32.25 17.60 -31.95
CA ALA A 465 -31.38 18.60 -31.35
C ALA A 465 -32.17 19.63 -30.50
N ASN A 466 -33.48 19.76 -30.76
CA ASN A 466 -34.37 20.70 -30.06
C ASN A 466 -35.41 20.03 -29.15
N GLN A 467 -35.37 18.71 -28.97
CA GLN A 467 -36.03 18.12 -27.80
C GLN A 467 -35.11 18.38 -26.61
N ALA A 468 -35.59 19.18 -25.66
CA ALA A 468 -34.88 19.50 -24.44
C ALA A 468 -34.13 18.27 -23.93
N ARG A 469 -32.80 18.36 -23.83
CA ARG A 469 -31.99 17.39 -23.07
C ARG A 469 -32.77 17.11 -21.78
N PRO A 470 -33.09 15.84 -21.43
CA PRO A 470 -33.53 15.60 -20.08
C PRO A 470 -32.41 16.14 -19.20
N VAL A 471 -32.76 17.07 -18.32
CA VAL A 471 -31.87 17.49 -17.25
C VAL A 471 -31.62 16.19 -16.48
N LEU A 472 -30.45 15.59 -16.69
CA LEU A 472 -29.88 14.67 -15.73
C LEU A 472 -29.61 15.55 -14.51
N GLU A 473 -30.55 15.56 -13.56
CA GLU A 473 -30.26 16.00 -12.20
C GLU A 473 -28.97 15.31 -11.76
N ASP A 474 -28.10 16.04 -11.04
CA ASP A 474 -26.78 15.65 -10.52
C ASP A 474 -26.78 14.28 -9.81
N GLY A 475 -26.87 13.22 -10.60
CA GLY A 475 -26.67 11.85 -10.21
C GLY A 475 -25.22 11.53 -10.48
N ALA A 476 -24.36 11.84 -9.51
CA ALA A 476 -23.06 11.22 -9.41
C ALA A 476 -23.21 9.72 -9.70
N ILE A 477 -22.49 9.22 -10.70
CA ILE A 477 -22.28 7.79 -10.88
C ILE A 477 -21.44 7.35 -9.69
N GLN A 478 -22.10 7.10 -8.56
CA GLN A 478 -21.56 6.40 -7.42
C GLN A 478 -21.38 4.95 -7.88
N ALA A 479 -20.14 4.58 -8.19
CA ALA A 479 -19.73 3.19 -8.23
C ALA A 479 -20.07 2.59 -6.85
N ARG A 480 -21.13 1.78 -6.78
CA ARG A 480 -21.41 0.98 -5.58
C ARG A 480 -20.28 -0.03 -5.42
N PRO A 481 -19.56 -0.06 -4.29
CA PRO A 481 -18.73 -1.22 -3.99
C PRO A 481 -19.68 -2.42 -3.80
N ALA A 482 -19.44 -3.45 -4.61
CA ALA A 482 -20.03 -4.75 -4.40
C ALA A 482 -19.41 -5.35 -3.14
N ILE A 483 -20.26 -5.67 -2.15
CA ILE A 483 -20.28 -6.84 -1.26
C ILE A 483 -21.21 -6.44 -0.11
N GLU A 484 -22.48 -6.82 -0.23
CA GLU A 484 -23.31 -7.14 0.92
C GLU A 484 -23.90 -8.52 0.65
N ASP A 485 -23.25 -9.50 1.25
CA ASP A 485 -23.80 -10.83 1.49
C ASP A 485 -24.78 -10.68 2.66
N THR A 486 -26.07 -10.87 2.41
CA THR A 486 -27.03 -11.16 3.49
C THR A 486 -28.12 -12.07 2.94
N PRO A 487 -28.49 -13.12 3.69
CA PRO A 487 -29.22 -14.27 3.17
C PRO A 487 -30.69 -13.95 2.95
N GLU A 488 -31.24 -14.58 1.93
CA GLU A 488 -32.65 -14.58 1.57
C GLU A 488 -33.56 -15.00 2.73
N GLY A 489 -34.72 -14.35 2.80
CA GLY A 489 -35.96 -15.05 3.13
C GLY A 489 -36.76 -14.45 4.28
N ARG A 490 -37.73 -13.58 3.96
CA ARG A 490 -39.16 -13.92 4.04
C ARG A 490 -40.05 -12.75 3.62
N HIS A 491 -41.00 -13.10 2.75
CA HIS A 491 -42.07 -12.26 2.23
C HIS A 491 -42.90 -11.60 3.32
N ALA A 492 -43.21 -10.33 3.11
CA ALA A 492 -44.31 -9.64 3.78
C ALA A 492 -45.64 -10.09 3.17
N SER A 493 -46.53 -10.64 3.99
CA SER A 493 -47.97 -10.71 3.72
C SER A 493 -48.69 -9.87 4.77
N VAL A 494 -49.44 -8.90 4.27
CA VAL A 494 -50.37 -8.02 4.98
C VAL A 494 -51.60 -8.83 5.37
N ASP A 495 -52.02 -8.72 6.64
CA ASP A 495 -53.44 -8.74 7.00
C ASP A 495 -53.67 -8.18 8.41
N GLY A 496 -54.85 -7.61 8.60
CA GLY A 496 -55.17 -6.65 9.65
C GLY A 496 -55.82 -7.18 10.95
N ALA A 497 -56.05 -6.21 11.82
CA ALA A 497 -57.05 -6.10 12.89
C ALA A 497 -56.68 -6.48 14.33
N ALA A 498 -56.73 -5.42 15.17
CA ALA A 498 -57.26 -5.32 16.54
C ALA A 498 -56.73 -6.23 17.66
N SER A 499 -56.14 -5.62 18.70
CA SER A 499 -56.74 -5.51 20.05
C SER A 499 -55.69 -5.13 21.12
N GLU A 500 -56.09 -4.17 21.96
CA GLU A 500 -55.80 -4.05 23.40
C GLU A 500 -54.40 -3.79 23.97
N ALA A 501 -54.47 -3.13 25.13
CA ALA A 501 -53.42 -2.41 25.83
C ALA A 501 -52.76 -3.20 26.97
N ARG A 502 -51.63 -2.61 27.43
CA ARG A 502 -50.87 -2.81 28.70
C ARG A 502 -49.67 -3.79 28.62
N PRO A 503 -48.73 -3.76 29.59
CA PRO A 503 -47.74 -2.69 29.79
C PRO A 503 -46.29 -3.24 29.98
N VAL A 504 -45.36 -2.29 30.13
CA VAL A 504 -43.97 -2.35 30.61
C VAL A 504 -43.55 -3.56 31.48
N ALA A 505 -42.46 -4.21 31.06
CA ALA A 505 -41.39 -4.84 31.86
C ALA A 505 -40.16 -4.93 30.92
N GLY A 506 -38.94 -4.47 31.22
CA GLY A 506 -38.19 -4.62 32.46
C GLY A 506 -37.27 -5.84 32.33
N ASN A 507 -36.08 -5.70 31.70
CA ASN A 507 -34.93 -6.59 31.92
C ASN A 507 -33.62 -5.97 31.36
N PRO A 508 -32.42 -6.48 31.70
CA PRO A 508 -31.49 -5.77 32.57
C PRO A 508 -30.11 -5.57 31.93
N ALA A 509 -29.29 -4.77 32.62
CA ALA A 509 -27.83 -4.69 32.61
C ALA A 509 -27.03 -5.48 31.54
N ARG A 510 -26.32 -4.74 30.69
CA ARG A 510 -25.08 -5.18 30.04
C ARG A 510 -23.95 -5.19 31.09
N PRO A 511 -23.05 -6.19 31.11
CA PRO A 511 -21.82 -6.11 31.90
C PRO A 511 -20.84 -5.13 31.25
N ALA A 512 -20.25 -4.28 32.09
CA ALA A 512 -19.16 -3.38 31.76
C ALA A 512 -17.87 -4.17 31.49
N LEU A 513 -17.15 -3.78 30.43
CA LEU A 513 -15.76 -4.17 30.21
C LEU A 513 -14.89 -3.30 31.14
N GLU A 514 -14.24 -3.91 32.12
CA GLU A 514 -13.21 -3.26 32.93
C GLU A 514 -12.00 -2.92 32.06
N ASP A 515 -11.71 -1.63 31.94
CA ASP A 515 -10.44 -1.07 31.49
C ASP A 515 -9.39 -1.28 32.58
N ARG A 516 -8.40 -2.15 32.32
CA ARG A 516 -7.19 -2.26 33.16
C ARG A 516 -6.01 -1.74 32.36
N GLY A 517 -5.58 -0.53 32.74
CA GLY A 517 -4.38 0.10 32.24
C GLY A 517 -3.09 -0.72 32.51
N PRO A 518 -2.00 -0.43 31.78
CA PRO A 518 -0.79 -1.24 31.80
C PRO A 518 0.10 -0.85 32.97
N GLY A 519 0.56 -1.84 33.75
CA GLY A 519 1.60 -1.61 34.75
C GLY A 519 1.59 -2.61 35.90
N ALA A 520 2.08 -3.83 35.67
CA ALA A 520 2.72 -4.65 36.69
C ALA A 520 3.49 -5.80 36.02
N GLU A 521 4.81 -5.78 36.14
CA GLU A 521 5.67 -6.95 35.88
C GLU A 521 5.29 -8.12 36.82
N PRO A 522 5.49 -9.38 36.39
CA PRO A 522 5.66 -10.46 37.35
C PRO A 522 7.07 -11.05 37.30
N MET A 523 7.68 -11.02 38.47
CA MET A 523 8.79 -11.84 38.93
C MET A 523 8.53 -13.35 38.77
N ALA A 524 9.62 -14.06 38.50
CA ALA A 524 9.75 -15.51 38.35
C ALA A 524 9.26 -16.36 39.53
N GLY A 525 8.81 -17.59 39.24
CA GLY A 525 8.64 -18.64 40.25
C GLY A 525 8.00 -19.95 39.78
N ALA A 526 8.86 -20.94 39.51
CA ALA A 526 8.69 -22.39 39.73
C ALA A 526 7.84 -23.25 38.75
N ALA A 527 8.60 -23.95 37.90
CA ALA A 527 8.67 -25.42 37.79
C ALA A 527 7.37 -26.25 37.73
N ASN A 528 7.17 -26.91 36.58
CA ASN A 528 6.66 -28.28 36.55
C ASN A 528 7.31 -29.07 35.41
N GLN A 529 8.14 -30.05 35.76
CA GLN A 529 8.73 -31.04 34.85
C GLN A 529 8.04 -32.40 35.03
N ALA A 530 7.79 -33.07 33.89
CA ALA A 530 7.86 -34.53 33.67
C ALA A 530 6.86 -35.44 34.44
N ARG A 531 6.35 -36.57 33.94
CA ARG A 531 6.49 -37.42 32.73
C ARG A 531 5.37 -38.51 32.81
N PRO A 532 5.20 -39.40 31.80
CA PRO A 532 4.04 -40.28 31.65
C PRO A 532 4.16 -41.61 32.39
N ALA A 533 3.04 -42.32 32.56
CA ALA A 533 3.00 -43.72 32.98
C ALA A 533 2.14 -44.53 32.00
N PHE A 534 2.78 -45.54 31.40
CA PHE A 534 2.17 -46.76 30.85
C PHE A 534 1.73 -47.65 32.03
N GLU A 535 0.59 -48.31 31.91
CA GLU A 535 0.47 -49.72 32.34
C GLU A 535 -0.71 -50.40 31.64
N ASP A 536 -0.46 -51.66 31.31
CA ASP A 536 -1.21 -52.55 30.43
C ASP A 536 -2.10 -53.50 31.24
N THR A 537 -3.23 -53.90 30.65
CA THR A 537 -3.98 -55.19 30.83
C THR A 537 -4.74 -55.50 32.15
N PRO A 538 -5.69 -56.49 32.16
CA PRO A 538 -6.62 -56.97 31.10
C PRO A 538 -8.05 -57.32 31.61
N GLU A 539 -8.86 -57.87 30.70
CA GLU A 539 -10.06 -58.73 30.87
C GLU A 539 -11.45 -58.08 31.05
N GLY A 540 -12.37 -58.48 30.15
CA GLY A 540 -13.81 -58.18 30.17
C GLY A 540 -14.43 -58.11 28.78
#